data_AF-A0A851J5E1-F1
#
_entry.id   AF-A0A851J5E1-F1
#
_cell.length_a   1.000
_cell.length_b   1.000
_cell.length_c   1.000
_cell.angle_alpha   90.00
_cell.angle_beta   90.00
_cell.angle_gamma   90.00
#
_symmetry.space_group_name_H-M   'P 1'
#
loop_
_entity.id
_entity.type
_entity.pdbx_description
1 polymer ?
#
loop_
_entity_poly.entity_id
_entity_poly.type
_entity_poly.pdbx_seq_one_letter_code
_entity_poly.pdbx_strand_id
1 'polypeptide(L)'
;MTDGMPGDAHDIFGAAMACLHGELGAAGRAGGWILAYFSRLCSPCDVPRPLRPLPTYRLPRQMPGLLGALRGSPSAPRHCRRGRVGGLLHRLLEMGAGEGSPPPRPPGAASGT
;
A
#
# COMPACT_ATOMS: atom_id res chain seq x y z
N MET A 1 13.29 -29.77 22.73
CA MET A 1 12.97 -30.78 21.70
C MET A 1 13.08 -30.10 20.35
N THR A 2 14.30 -29.93 19.86
CA THR A 2 14.60 -29.48 18.49
C THR A 2 15.18 -30.69 17.80
N ASP A 3 14.31 -31.48 17.18
CA ASP A 3 14.74 -32.55 16.28
C ASP A 3 15.21 -31.86 14.99
N GLY A 4 16.50 -31.49 15.00
CA GLY A 4 17.20 -31.01 13.82
C GLY A 4 17.52 -32.21 12.95
N MET A 5 16.64 -32.51 12.00
CA MET A 5 17.00 -33.42 10.91
C MET A 5 18.17 -32.83 10.12
N PRO A 6 19.22 -33.64 9.83
CA PRO A 6 20.39 -33.19 9.07
C PRO A 6 19.94 -32.65 7.71
N GLY A 7 20.56 -31.55 7.29
CA GLY A 7 20.31 -30.89 6.02
C GLY A 7 20.13 -31.90 4.90
N ASP A 8 18.89 -32.04 4.47
CA ASP A 8 18.56 -32.75 3.24
C ASP A 8 19.31 -32.01 2.13
N ALA A 9 20.08 -32.74 1.34
CA ALA A 9 20.87 -32.19 0.22
C ALA A 9 19.98 -31.54 -0.86
N HIS A 10 18.68 -31.39 -0.60
CA HIS A 10 17.62 -30.88 -1.44
C HIS A 10 16.69 -29.86 -0.77
N ASP A 11 17.06 -29.22 0.35
CA ASP A 11 16.30 -28.05 0.84
C ASP A 11 16.57 -26.79 0.00
N ILE A 12 16.10 -26.84 -1.26
CA ILE A 12 16.19 -25.75 -2.24
C ILE A 12 15.49 -24.51 -1.70
N PHE A 13 14.41 -24.69 -0.93
CA PHE A 13 13.69 -23.57 -0.33
C PHE A 13 14.53 -22.90 0.75
N GLY A 14 15.10 -23.66 1.68
CA GLY A 14 16.00 -23.15 2.71
C GLY A 14 17.24 -22.47 2.12
N ALA A 15 17.85 -23.08 1.11
CA ALA A 15 18.98 -22.50 0.39
C ALA A 15 18.60 -21.18 -0.31
N ALA A 16 17.48 -21.14 -1.03
CA ALA A 16 16.99 -19.92 -1.69
C ALA A 16 16.66 -18.83 -0.67
N MET A 17 16.04 -19.18 0.46
CA MET A 17 15.75 -18.26 1.56
C MET A 17 17.02 -17.70 2.22
N ALA A 18 18.07 -18.51 2.36
CA ALA A 18 19.36 -18.05 2.88
C ALA A 18 20.04 -17.04 1.94
N CYS A 19 20.03 -17.30 0.63
CA CYS A 19 20.52 -16.35 -0.38
C CYS A 19 19.72 -15.05 -0.37
N LEU A 20 18.38 -15.15 -0.35
CA LEU A 20 17.49 -13.99 -0.32
C LEU A 20 17.70 -13.14 0.94
N HIS A 21 17.96 -13.75 2.09
CA HIS A 21 18.19 -13.03 3.34
C HIS A 21 19.42 -12.11 3.26
N GLY A 22 20.48 -12.56 2.58
CA GLY A 22 21.68 -11.77 2.33
C GLY A 22 21.40 -10.53 1.47
N GLU A 23 20.58 -10.68 0.43
CA GLU A 23 20.21 -9.55 -0.43
C GLU A 23 19.26 -8.56 0.25
N LEU A 24 18.31 -9.06 1.04
CA LEU A 24 17.32 -8.23 1.70
C LEU A 24 17.91 -7.35 2.81
N GLY A 25 19.03 -7.78 3.41
CA GLY A 25 19.78 -7.00 4.41
C GLY A 25 20.83 -6.06 3.82
N ALA A 26 21.40 -6.36 2.65
CA ALA A 26 22.54 -5.63 2.09
C ALA A 26 22.16 -4.35 1.33
N ALA A 27 20.94 -4.25 0.82
CA ALA A 27 20.51 -3.09 0.06
C ALA A 27 19.13 -2.62 0.53
N GLY A 28 19.02 -1.36 0.92
CA GLY A 28 17.75 -0.63 1.12
C GLY A 28 16.88 -0.51 -0.15
N ARG A 29 17.01 -1.46 -1.07
CA ARG A 29 16.24 -1.66 -2.28
C ARG A 29 15.93 -3.15 -2.37
N ALA A 30 14.82 -3.56 -1.74
CA ALA A 30 14.07 -4.74 -2.16
C ALA A 30 13.43 -4.54 -3.55
N GLY A 31 14.13 -3.85 -4.46
CA GLY A 31 13.65 -3.43 -5.76
C GLY A 31 13.73 -4.58 -6.74
N GLY A 32 12.79 -5.51 -6.63
CA GLY A 32 12.69 -6.67 -7.51
C GLY A 32 12.00 -7.87 -6.86
N TRP A 33 11.96 -7.90 -5.53
CA TRP A 33 11.35 -9.00 -4.78
C TRP A 33 9.89 -8.72 -4.47
N ILE A 34 9.05 -9.73 -4.72
CA ILE A 34 7.60 -9.70 -4.46
C ILE A 34 7.24 -10.98 -3.70
N LEU A 35 6.39 -10.84 -2.68
CA LEU A 35 5.81 -11.98 -1.98
C LEU A 35 4.40 -12.26 -2.50
N ALA A 36 4.10 -13.53 -2.78
CA ALA A 36 2.73 -13.97 -3.04
C ALA A 36 2.42 -15.24 -2.25
N TYR A 37 1.19 -15.34 -1.72
CA TYR A 37 0.73 -16.54 -1.02
C TYR A 37 -0.74 -16.80 -1.29
N PHE A 38 -1.15 -18.07 -1.21
CA PHE A 38 -2.54 -18.47 -1.33
C PHE A 38 -3.28 -18.20 -0.03
N SER A 39 -4.30 -17.33 -0.06
CA SER A 39 -5.00 -16.90 1.16
C SER A 39 -5.79 -18.00 1.86
N ARG A 40 -6.02 -19.13 1.19
CA ARG A 40 -6.68 -20.31 1.77
C ARG A 40 -5.69 -21.26 2.47
N LEU A 41 -4.40 -21.13 2.18
CA LEU A 41 -3.36 -22.03 2.69
C LEU A 41 -2.41 -21.32 3.66
N CYS A 42 -2.20 -20.01 3.47
CA CYS A 42 -1.31 -19.21 4.29
C CYS A 42 -2.01 -17.94 4.76
N SER A 43 -1.85 -17.64 6.03
CA SER A 43 -2.24 -16.39 6.65
C SER A 43 -1.07 -15.40 6.63
N PRO A 44 -1.34 -14.09 6.70
CA PRO A 44 -0.27 -13.08 6.80
C PRO A 44 0.68 -13.29 7.99
N CYS A 45 0.20 -13.96 9.05
CA CYS A 45 0.99 -14.24 10.25
C CYS A 45 2.05 -15.31 10.01
N ASP A 46 1.81 -16.21 9.06
CA ASP A 46 2.70 -17.32 8.69
C ASP A 46 3.90 -16.81 7.87
N VAL A 47 3.83 -15.57 7.37
CA VAL A 47 4.92 -14.93 6.63
C VAL A 47 6.07 -14.60 7.58
N PRO A 48 7.29 -15.13 7.32
CA PRO A 48 8.47 -14.81 8.08
C PRO A 48 8.72 -13.31 8.15
N ARG A 49 9.13 -12.82 9.34
CA ARG A 49 9.39 -11.38 9.58
C ARG A 49 10.30 -10.73 8.52
N PRO A 50 11.37 -11.38 8.02
CA PRO A 50 12.23 -10.79 6.99
C PRO A 50 11.48 -10.43 5.71
N LEU A 51 10.45 -11.18 5.33
CA LEU A 51 9.72 -10.97 4.07
C LEU A 51 8.57 -9.96 4.18
N ARG A 52 8.18 -9.59 5.40
CA ARG A 52 7.06 -8.64 5.63
C ARG A 52 7.24 -7.24 5.03
N PRO A 53 8.45 -6.70 4.84
CA PRO A 53 8.65 -5.44 4.13
C PRO A 53 8.37 -5.50 2.63
N LEU A 54 8.24 -6.70 2.04
CA LEU A 54 8.03 -6.87 0.61
C LEU A 54 6.58 -6.58 0.18
N PRO A 55 6.37 -6.08 -1.06
CA PRO A 55 5.04 -6.04 -1.67
C PRO A 55 4.40 -7.42 -1.64
N THR A 56 3.22 -7.55 -1.03
CA THR A 56 2.57 -8.84 -0.76
C THR A 56 1.24 -8.98 -1.49
N TYR A 57 1.07 -10.05 -2.25
CA TYR A 57 -0.15 -10.36 -3.03
C TYR A 57 -0.81 -11.66 -2.58
N ARG A 58 -2.10 -11.58 -2.24
CA ARG A 58 -2.94 -12.71 -1.79
C ARG A 58 -3.62 -13.36 -2.98
N LEU A 59 -3.24 -14.59 -3.28
CA LEU A 59 -3.82 -15.38 -4.37
C LEU A 59 -5.05 -16.17 -3.89
N PRO A 60 -6.08 -16.34 -4.72
CA PRO A 60 -6.19 -15.87 -6.11
C PRO A 60 -6.68 -14.41 -6.25
N ARG A 61 -7.19 -13.79 -5.18
CA ARG A 61 -7.90 -12.49 -5.24
C ARG A 61 -7.07 -11.33 -5.81
N GLN A 62 -5.76 -11.33 -5.59
CA GLN A 62 -4.83 -10.29 -6.04
C GLN A 62 -3.95 -10.74 -7.22
N MET A 63 -4.31 -11.83 -7.89
CA MET A 63 -3.61 -12.31 -9.09
C MET A 63 -3.48 -11.23 -10.18
N PRO A 64 -4.51 -10.43 -10.51
CA PRO A 64 -4.37 -9.37 -11.50
C PRO A 64 -3.33 -8.31 -11.11
N GLY A 65 -3.24 -7.99 -9.81
CA GLY A 65 -2.24 -7.06 -9.28
C GLY A 65 -0.82 -7.61 -9.36
N LEU A 66 -0.65 -8.91 -9.07
CA LEU A 66 0.64 -9.60 -9.23
C LEU A 66 1.11 -9.59 -10.69
N LEU A 67 0.22 -9.89 -11.64
CA LEU A 67 0.54 -9.85 -13.07
C LEU A 67 0.92 -8.45 -13.54
N GLY A 68 0.24 -7.41 -13.03
CA GLY A 68 0.62 -6.02 -13.32
C GLY A 68 2.02 -5.67 -12.83
N ALA A 69 2.36 -6.09 -11.60
CA ALA A 69 3.67 -5.86 -11.01
C ALA A 69 4.79 -6.59 -11.77
N LEU A 70 4.56 -7.84 -12.18
CA LEU A 70 5.52 -8.63 -12.96
C LEU A 70 5.70 -8.10 -14.40
N ARG A 71 4.67 -7.48 -14.98
CA ARG A 71 4.73 -6.85 -16.31
C ARG A 71 5.50 -5.54 -16.32
N GLY A 72 6.08 -5.10 -15.20
CA GLY A 72 6.77 -3.82 -15.10
C GLY A 72 5.84 -2.61 -15.22
N SER A 73 4.52 -2.83 -15.16
CA SER A 73 3.60 -1.72 -14.97
C SER A 73 3.84 -1.18 -13.57
N PRO A 74 3.93 0.15 -13.36
CA PRO A 74 4.04 0.70 -12.03
C PRO A 74 2.79 0.24 -11.26
N SER A 75 2.96 -0.77 -10.42
CA SER A 75 1.93 -1.22 -9.50
C SER A 75 1.69 -0.02 -8.60
N ALA A 76 0.62 0.72 -8.88
CA ALA A 76 0.22 1.83 -8.05
C ALA A 76 0.25 1.32 -6.60
N PRO A 77 1.03 1.92 -5.70
CA PRO A 77 1.04 1.50 -4.31
C PRO A 77 -0.31 1.87 -3.72
N ARG A 78 -1.33 1.02 -3.90
CA ARG A 78 -2.66 1.24 -3.33
C ARG A 78 -2.74 0.65 -1.94
N HIS A 79 -1.82 1.12 -1.10
CA HIS A 79 -2.07 1.30 0.31
C HIS A 79 -1.70 2.73 0.72
N CYS A 80 -2.08 3.73 -0.10
CA CYS A 80 -2.48 5.00 0.49
C CYS A 80 -3.60 4.66 1.47
N ARG A 81 -3.32 4.86 2.76
CA ARG A 81 -4.25 4.72 3.87
C ARG A 81 -5.65 5.09 3.40
N ARG A 82 -6.58 4.12 3.37
CA ARG A 82 -8.02 4.42 3.33
C ARG A 82 -8.37 4.96 4.71
N GLY A 83 -7.91 6.19 4.97
CA GLY A 83 -7.96 6.87 6.23
C GLY A 83 -7.95 8.36 5.96
N ARG A 84 -9.16 8.92 5.81
CA ARG A 84 -9.50 10.35 5.83
C ARG A 84 -9.03 11.23 4.65
N VAL A 85 -9.36 10.86 3.41
CA VAL A 85 -9.50 11.88 2.34
C VAL A 85 -10.80 12.69 2.48
N GLY A 86 -11.85 12.10 3.07
CA GLY A 86 -13.12 12.83 3.32
C GLY A 86 -12.99 14.02 4.27
N GLY A 87 -12.10 13.95 5.27
CA GLY A 87 -11.91 15.04 6.23
C GLY A 87 -11.17 16.25 5.66
N LEU A 88 -10.28 16.05 4.68
CA LEU A 88 -9.55 17.15 4.05
C LEU A 88 -10.42 17.90 3.04
N LEU A 89 -11.27 17.17 2.29
CA LEU A 89 -12.24 17.74 1.36
C LEU A 89 -13.29 18.60 2.09
N HIS A 90 -13.80 18.12 3.23
CA HIS A 90 -14.72 18.92 4.06
C HIS A 90 -14.07 20.21 4.57
N ARG A 91 -12.78 20.17 4.96
CA ARG A 91 -12.09 21.36 5.47
C ARG A 91 -11.81 22.41 4.39
N LEU A 92 -11.57 21.97 3.16
CA LEU A 92 -11.40 22.87 2.02
C LEU A 92 -12.72 23.50 1.59
N LEU A 93 -13.83 22.76 1.65
CA LEU A 93 -15.17 23.29 1.37
C LEU A 93 -15.61 24.32 2.43
N GLU A 94 -15.34 24.05 3.71
CA GLU A 94 -15.61 24.99 4.81
C GLU A 94 -14.75 26.27 4.72
N MET A 95 -13.47 26.17 4.32
CA MET A 95 -12.64 27.36 4.09
C MET A 95 -13.05 28.15 2.84
N GLY A 96 -13.59 27.51 1.82
CA GLY A 96 -14.14 28.19 0.63
C GLY A 96 -15.52 28.82 0.84
N ALA A 97 -16.25 28.40 1.89
CA ALA A 97 -17.56 28.95 2.23
C ALA A 97 -17.49 30.23 3.10
N GLY A 98 -16.30 30.60 3.59
CA GLY A 98 -16.06 31.77 4.44
C GLY A 98 -15.79 33.09 3.72
N GLU A 99 -15.55 33.08 2.41
CA GLU A 99 -15.38 34.31 1.60
C GLU A 99 -16.57 34.53 0.65
N GLY A 100 -17.77 34.50 1.22
CA GLY A 100 -18.93 35.14 0.62
C GLY A 100 -18.85 36.65 0.88
N SER A 101 -18.42 37.39 -0.13
CA SER A 101 -18.58 38.85 -0.21
C SER A 101 -19.99 39.27 0.25
N PRO A 102 -20.14 40.34 1.06
CA PRO A 102 -21.46 40.81 1.48
C PRO A 102 -22.32 41.15 0.25
N PRO A 103 -23.64 40.92 0.31
CA PRO A 103 -24.53 41.17 -0.82
C PRO A 103 -24.44 42.66 -1.24
N PRO A 104 -24.48 42.97 -2.56
CA PRO A 104 -24.50 44.34 -3.03
C PRO A 104 -25.74 45.04 -2.48
N ARG A 105 -25.53 46.13 -1.75
CA ARG A 105 -26.62 47.00 -1.29
C ARG A 105 -27.35 47.56 -2.53
N PRO A 106 -28.68 47.45 -2.60
CA PRO A 106 -29.43 48.09 -3.68
C PRO A 106 -29.24 49.62 -3.60
N PRO A 107 -29.16 50.31 -4.75
CA PRO A 107 -29.06 51.77 -4.76
C PRO A 107 -30.30 52.34 -4.09
N GLY A 108 -30.07 53.14 -3.05
CA GLY A 108 -31.12 53.88 -2.37
C GLY A 108 -31.85 54.74 -3.41
N ALA A 109 -33.11 54.40 -3.64
CA ALA A 109 -34.06 55.28 -4.28
C ALA A 109 -34.24 56.51 -3.38
N ALA A 110 -33.45 57.56 -3.64
CA ALA A 110 -33.85 58.90 -3.26
C ALA A 110 -34.87 59.36 -4.31
N SER A 111 -36.14 59.14 -3.97
CA SER A 111 -37.27 59.87 -4.56
C SER A 111 -36.96 61.36 -4.55
N GLY A 112 -37.23 62.03 -5.66
CA GLY A 112 -37.39 63.47 -5.67
C GLY A 112 -38.61 63.87 -4.82
N THR A 113 -38.47 64.98 -4.10
CA THR A 113 -39.23 66.24 -4.26
C THR A 113 -38.55 67.29 -3.39
#